data_AF-A0A850EGI4-F1
#
_entry.id   AF-A0A850EGI4-F1
#
_cell.length_a   1.000
_cell.length_b   1.000
_cell.length_c   1.000
_cell.angle_alpha   90.00
_cell.angle_beta   90.00
_cell.angle_gamma   90.00
#
_symmetry.space_group_name_H-M   'P 1'
#
loop_
_entity.id
_entity.type
_entity.pdbx_description
1 polymer ?
#
loop_
_entity_poly.entity_id
_entity_poly.type
_entity_poly.pdbx_seq_one_letter_code
_entity_poly.pdbx_strand_id
1 'polypeptide(L)'
;MNALLWKSFQTLKQQKIRGIVFLLLPVGYLFVLKQSGLSEEMILVLFPATFTLFSSVIHFSMENVISSESILATPITIRKVWLWNLIFIIATGYLYSILLLTVMNLIGFMSIPLSVEGMTQFAAYLTLCFAFLGASNCHYADYSYTKQLIASVFAIINLAGPFLLLLMGSKAEAYLDHTWMIITIAFFIFGFSFIIMLHSSKEKLLMNTQKLVTVYNNTNIIEE
;
A
#
# COMPACT_ATOMS: atom_id res chain seq x y z
N MET A 1 18.02 -11.01 2.29
CA MET A 1 17.51 -9.62 2.23
C MET A 1 18.06 -8.85 1.03
N ASN A 2 19.38 -8.87 0.79
CA ASN A 2 20.02 -8.07 -0.28
C ASN A 2 19.44 -8.30 -1.68
N ALA A 3 19.11 -9.55 -2.04
CA ALA A 3 18.48 -9.86 -3.33
C ALA A 3 17.06 -9.27 -3.49
N LEU A 4 16.27 -9.22 -2.41
CA LEU A 4 14.93 -8.66 -2.44
C LEU A 4 14.96 -7.12 -2.50
N LEU A 5 15.87 -6.50 -1.73
CA LEU A 5 16.15 -5.06 -1.83
C LEU A 5 16.58 -4.67 -3.24
N TRP A 6 17.53 -5.41 -3.81
CA TRP A 6 18.01 -5.19 -5.17
C TRP A 6 16.89 -5.31 -6.20
N LYS A 7 16.04 -6.35 -6.09
CA LYS A 7 14.86 -6.50 -6.96
C LYS A 7 13.95 -5.28 -6.86
N SER A 8 13.55 -4.89 -5.65
CA SER A 8 12.66 -3.74 -5.43
C SER A 8 13.23 -2.44 -6.01
N PHE A 9 14.55 -2.22 -5.86
CA PHE A 9 15.23 -1.04 -6.40
C PHE A 9 15.26 -1.05 -7.94
N GLN A 10 15.58 -2.20 -8.56
CA GLN A 10 15.61 -2.33 -10.01
C GLN A 10 14.21 -2.14 -10.63
N THR A 11 13.17 -2.67 -10.00
CA THR A 11 11.78 -2.45 -10.43
C THR A 11 11.43 -0.96 -10.45
N LEU A 12 11.75 -0.22 -9.39
CA LEU A 12 11.50 1.24 -9.34
C LEU A 12 12.29 1.98 -10.42
N LYS A 13 13.54 1.59 -10.66
CA LYS A 13 14.40 2.21 -11.69
C LYS A 13 13.85 2.01 -13.10
N GLN A 14 13.26 0.86 -13.38
CA GLN A 14 12.65 0.55 -14.68
C GLN A 14 11.35 1.34 -14.90
N GLN A 15 10.60 1.62 -13.83
CA GLN A 15 9.29 2.27 -13.88
C GLN A 15 9.36 3.79 -13.69
N LYS A 16 10.14 4.47 -14.54
CA LYS A 16 10.42 5.93 -14.42
C LYS A 16 9.16 6.79 -14.30
N ILE A 17 8.13 6.52 -15.11
CA ILE A 17 6.86 7.27 -15.10
C ILE A 17 6.18 7.13 -13.73
N ARG A 18 6.12 5.91 -13.19
CA ARG A 18 5.52 5.65 -11.87
C ARG A 18 6.30 6.33 -10.76
N GLY A 19 7.63 6.35 -10.86
CA GLY A 19 8.49 7.11 -9.94
C GLY A 19 8.19 8.61 -9.94
N ILE A 20 7.97 9.21 -11.11
CA ILE A 20 7.57 10.64 -11.22
C ILE A 20 6.21 10.86 -10.57
N VAL A 21 5.23 9.99 -10.83
CA VAL A 21 3.89 10.07 -10.20
C VAL A 21 4.01 9.96 -8.69
N PHE A 22 4.84 9.05 -8.17
CA PHE A 22 5.09 8.89 -6.74
C PHE A 22 5.65 10.15 -6.09
N LEU A 23 6.47 10.93 -6.80
CA LEU A 23 7.06 12.16 -6.27
C LEU A 23 6.12 13.37 -6.37
N LEU A 24 5.35 13.50 -7.44
CA LEU A 24 4.54 14.71 -7.70
C LEU A 24 3.14 14.63 -7.10
N LEU A 25 2.49 13.47 -7.18
CA LEU A 25 1.12 13.28 -6.70
C LEU A 25 0.94 13.62 -5.20
N PRO A 26 1.80 13.16 -4.26
CA PRO A 26 1.64 13.50 -2.84
C PRO A 26 1.75 15.00 -2.57
N VAL A 27 2.58 15.72 -3.33
CA VAL A 27 2.71 17.18 -3.21
C VAL A 27 1.41 17.86 -3.61
N GLY A 28 0.86 17.49 -4.77
CA GLY A 28 -0.43 18.00 -5.24
C GLY A 28 -1.57 17.64 -4.28
N TYR A 29 -1.60 16.40 -3.80
CA TYR A 29 -2.61 15.93 -2.86
C TYR A 29 -2.55 16.68 -1.52
N LEU A 30 -1.36 16.89 -0.95
CA LEU A 30 -1.18 17.66 0.27
C LEU A 30 -1.67 19.12 0.12
N PHE A 31 -1.43 19.73 -1.04
CA PHE A 31 -1.96 21.06 -1.36
C PHE A 31 -3.49 21.08 -1.35
N VAL A 32 -4.14 20.09 -1.99
CA VAL A 32 -5.61 19.96 -1.99
C VAL A 32 -6.15 19.77 -0.57
N LEU A 33 -5.51 18.92 0.24
CA LEU A 33 -5.89 18.71 1.64
C LEU A 33 -5.81 20.01 2.44
N LYS A 34 -4.74 20.79 2.26
CA LYS A 34 -4.57 22.08 2.94
C LYS A 34 -5.69 23.08 2.58
N GLN A 35 -6.16 23.06 1.34
CA GLN A 35 -7.26 23.91 0.88
C GLN A 35 -8.64 23.41 1.31
N SER A 36 -8.78 22.12 1.65
CA SER A 36 -10.06 21.51 2.05
C SER A 36 -10.59 21.91 3.43
N GLY A 37 -9.82 22.70 4.20
CA GLY A 37 -10.20 23.16 5.53
C GLY A 37 -10.02 22.10 6.63
N LEU A 38 -9.30 21.02 6.36
CA LEU A 38 -8.85 20.06 7.37
C LEU A 38 -7.86 20.71 8.34
N SER A 39 -7.92 20.32 9.62
CA SER A 39 -6.92 20.74 10.60
C SER A 39 -5.56 20.16 10.26
N GLU A 40 -4.49 20.90 10.55
CA GLU A 40 -3.12 20.47 10.25
C GLU A 40 -2.78 19.16 10.96
N GLU A 41 -3.25 18.99 12.19
CA GLU A 41 -3.09 17.75 12.95
C GLU A 41 -3.67 16.53 12.22
N MET A 42 -4.90 16.64 11.69
CA MET A 42 -5.51 15.54 10.94
C MET A 42 -4.75 15.23 9.65
N ILE A 43 -4.23 16.26 8.98
CA ILE A 43 -3.36 16.06 7.81
C ILE A 43 -2.11 15.27 8.22
N LEU A 44 -1.43 15.67 9.31
CA LEU A 44 -0.23 14.98 9.79
C LEU A 44 -0.50 13.52 10.16
N VAL A 45 -1.65 13.24 10.77
CA VAL A 45 -2.06 11.89 11.19
C VAL A 45 -2.43 11.00 10.01
N LEU A 46 -3.21 11.50 9.06
CA LEU A 46 -3.84 10.69 8.00
C LEU A 46 -3.09 10.69 6.67
N PHE A 47 -2.36 11.75 6.35
CA PHE A 47 -1.65 11.87 5.08
C PHE A 47 -0.66 10.72 4.82
N PRO A 48 0.19 10.32 5.78
CA PRO A 48 1.14 9.23 5.54
C PRO A 48 0.46 7.90 5.28
N ALA A 49 -0.63 7.60 5.98
CA ALA A 49 -1.40 6.38 5.79
C ALA A 49 -2.10 6.34 4.42
N THR A 50 -2.85 7.38 4.10
CA THR A 50 -3.61 7.49 2.84
C THR A 50 -2.69 7.47 1.62
N PHE A 51 -1.59 8.22 1.68
CA PHE A 51 -0.60 8.19 0.61
C PHE A 51 0.07 6.82 0.48
N THR A 52 0.46 6.19 1.59
CA THR A 52 1.10 4.87 1.53
C THR A 52 0.16 3.83 0.92
N LEU A 53 -1.12 3.83 1.31
CA LEU A 53 -2.15 2.97 0.71
C LEU A 53 -2.26 3.20 -0.79
N PHE A 54 -2.35 4.46 -1.22
CA PHE A 54 -2.43 4.81 -2.63
C PHE A 54 -1.17 4.43 -3.41
N SER A 55 0.00 4.64 -2.81
CA SER A 55 1.30 4.35 -3.42
C SER A 55 1.51 2.86 -3.70
N SER A 56 0.69 1.98 -3.14
CA SER A 56 0.71 0.55 -3.47
C SER A 56 0.50 0.30 -4.97
N VAL A 57 -0.32 1.11 -5.64
CA VAL A 57 -0.55 1.02 -7.10
C VAL A 57 0.73 1.32 -7.89
N ILE A 58 1.58 2.19 -7.36
CA ILE A 58 2.85 2.57 -7.97
C ILE A 58 3.87 1.44 -7.81
N HIS A 59 3.93 0.85 -6.61
CA HIS A 59 4.88 -0.20 -6.26
C HIS A 59 4.52 -1.59 -6.84
N PHE A 60 3.23 -1.85 -7.11
CA PHE A 60 2.79 -3.09 -7.71
C PHE A 60 2.67 -2.99 -9.23
N SER A 61 3.36 -3.86 -9.96
CA SER A 61 3.16 -4.10 -11.39
C SER A 61 2.82 -5.56 -11.63
N MET A 62 1.91 -5.84 -12.56
CA MET A 62 1.63 -7.19 -13.05
C MET A 62 2.90 -7.86 -13.59
N GLU A 63 3.86 -7.09 -14.12
CA GLU A 63 5.17 -7.59 -14.56
C GLU A 63 6.02 -8.17 -13.42
N ASN A 64 5.82 -7.70 -12.17
CA ASN A 64 6.46 -8.29 -10.99
C ASN A 64 5.90 -9.69 -10.68
N VAL A 65 4.71 -10.01 -11.20
CA VAL A 65 4.05 -11.32 -11.13
C VAL A 65 4.51 -12.22 -12.26
N ILE A 66 4.76 -11.68 -13.46
CA ILE A 66 5.35 -12.45 -14.58
C ILE A 66 6.78 -12.90 -14.23
N SER A 67 7.53 -12.06 -13.51
CA SER A 67 8.82 -12.44 -12.91
C SER A 67 8.72 -13.38 -11.70
N SER A 68 7.54 -13.96 -11.41
CA SER A 68 7.36 -15.03 -10.40
C SER A 68 8.14 -16.31 -10.74
N GLU A 69 8.58 -16.49 -11.99
CA GLU A 69 9.54 -17.54 -12.37
C GLU A 69 10.82 -17.48 -11.51
N SER A 70 11.29 -16.28 -11.16
CA SER A 70 12.41 -16.11 -10.23
C SER A 70 12.11 -16.52 -8.77
N ILE A 71 10.83 -16.48 -8.36
CA ILE A 71 10.37 -16.94 -7.03
C ILE A 71 10.35 -18.48 -6.96
N LEU A 72 10.22 -19.14 -8.11
CA LEU A 72 10.30 -20.60 -8.24
C LEU A 72 11.74 -21.09 -8.26
N ALA A 73 12.64 -20.35 -8.93
CA ALA A 73 14.07 -20.66 -8.96
C ALA A 73 14.80 -20.38 -7.62
N THR A 74 14.14 -19.72 -6.66
CA THR A 74 14.75 -19.37 -5.36
C THR A 74 14.13 -20.14 -4.19
N PRO A 75 14.91 -20.48 -3.15
CA PRO A 75 14.41 -21.15 -1.94
C PRO A 75 13.55 -20.23 -1.05
N ILE A 76 13.27 -18.99 -1.50
CA ILE A 76 12.47 -18.03 -0.75
C ILE A 76 10.99 -18.44 -0.82
N THR A 77 10.33 -18.49 0.32
CA THR A 77 8.89 -18.78 0.43
C THR A 77 8.06 -17.57 0.00
N ILE A 78 6.90 -17.79 -0.62
CA ILE A 78 5.96 -16.73 -1.04
C ILE A 78 5.65 -15.77 0.11
N ARG A 79 5.34 -16.29 1.30
CA ARG A 79 5.07 -15.51 2.52
C ARG A 79 6.18 -14.50 2.84
N LYS A 80 7.46 -14.88 2.70
CA LYS A 80 8.60 -13.99 2.96
C LYS A 80 8.67 -12.86 1.92
N VAL A 81 8.39 -13.16 0.64
CA VAL A 81 8.34 -12.14 -0.41
C VAL A 81 7.18 -11.18 -0.17
N TRP A 82 6.00 -11.70 0.19
CA TRP A 82 4.83 -10.89 0.53
C TRP A 82 5.11 -9.94 1.71
N LEU A 83 5.59 -10.47 2.85
CA LEU A 83 5.95 -9.62 4.00
C LEU A 83 7.02 -8.58 3.66
N TRP A 84 8.03 -8.98 2.88
CA TRP A 84 9.07 -8.05 2.43
C TRP A 84 8.50 -6.89 1.61
N ASN A 85 7.61 -7.19 0.65
CA ASN A 85 6.96 -6.16 -0.16
C ASN A 85 6.10 -5.22 0.68
N LEU A 86 5.37 -5.73 1.68
CA LEU A 86 4.61 -4.88 2.60
C LEU A 86 5.52 -3.91 3.37
N ILE A 87 6.58 -4.45 3.98
CA ILE A 87 7.55 -3.64 4.72
C ILE A 87 8.20 -2.60 3.80
N PHE A 88 8.57 -3.00 2.57
CA PHE A 88 9.20 -2.11 1.62
C PHE A 88 8.29 -0.94 1.25
N ILE A 89 7.03 -1.20 0.87
CA ILE A 89 6.06 -0.17 0.47
C ILE A 89 5.76 0.77 1.62
N ILE A 90 5.60 0.23 2.83
CA ILE A 90 5.32 1.05 4.01
C ILE A 90 6.53 1.91 4.36
N ALA A 91 7.73 1.34 4.36
CA ALA A 91 8.94 2.09 4.64
C ALA A 91 9.15 3.22 3.62
N THR A 92 9.03 2.93 2.31
CA THR A 92 9.22 3.95 1.28
C THR A 92 8.10 5.00 1.29
N GLY A 93 6.84 4.58 1.42
CA GLY A 93 5.67 5.46 1.46
C GLY A 93 5.66 6.36 2.69
N TYR A 94 5.78 5.79 3.90
CA TYR A 94 5.75 6.56 5.15
C TYR A 94 6.96 7.47 5.28
N LEU A 95 8.18 6.98 5.05
CA LEU A 95 9.38 7.83 5.17
C LEU A 95 9.32 9.00 4.20
N TYR A 96 8.85 8.75 2.97
CA TYR A 96 8.66 9.81 1.99
C TYR A 96 7.61 10.83 2.46
N SER A 97 6.44 10.39 2.95
CA SER A 97 5.42 11.29 3.47
C SER A 97 5.89 12.13 4.66
N ILE A 98 6.62 11.51 5.61
CA ILE A 98 7.19 12.22 6.77
C ILE A 98 8.22 13.25 6.30
N LEU A 99 9.10 12.88 5.35
CA LEU A 99 10.09 13.79 4.79
C LEU A 99 9.41 14.97 4.09
N LEU A 100 8.36 14.71 3.30
CA LEU A 100 7.59 15.75 2.64
C LEU A 100 6.93 16.70 3.65
N LEU A 101 6.25 16.19 4.67
CA LEU A 101 5.64 17.01 5.72
C LEU A 101 6.70 17.85 6.46
N THR A 102 7.87 17.26 6.74
CA THR A 102 9.00 17.97 7.36
C THR A 102 9.48 19.13 6.49
N VAL A 103 9.67 18.89 5.19
CA VAL A 103 10.08 19.94 4.24
C VAL A 103 9.02 21.04 4.15
N MET A 104 7.74 20.69 4.11
CA MET A 104 6.64 21.65 4.07
C MET A 104 6.57 22.51 5.34
N ASN A 105 6.91 21.94 6.50
CA ASN A 105 7.04 22.71 7.74
C ASN A 105 8.24 23.66 7.72
N LEU A 106 9.40 23.22 7.20
CA LEU A 106 10.59 24.06 7.12
C LEU A 106 10.42 25.29 6.22
N ILE A 107 9.60 25.18 5.17
CA ILE A 107 9.27 26.32 4.28
C ILE A 107 8.10 27.17 4.80
N GLY A 108 7.54 26.86 5.97
CA GLY A 108 6.44 27.60 6.60
C GLY A 108 5.07 27.36 5.97
N PHE A 109 4.90 26.30 5.17
CA PHE A 109 3.61 25.99 4.52
C PHE A 109 2.60 25.33 5.47
N MET A 110 3.08 24.69 6.52
CA MET A 110 2.27 23.98 7.52
C MET A 110 3.02 23.97 8.86
N SER A 111 2.32 23.97 9.99
CA SER A 111 2.95 23.72 11.29
C SER A 111 2.78 22.26 11.71
N ILE A 112 3.63 21.77 12.64
CA ILE A 112 3.53 20.41 13.18
C ILE A 112 3.00 20.44 14.62
N PRO A 113 1.73 20.82 14.88
CA PRO A 113 1.13 20.66 16.19
C PRO A 113 0.63 19.21 16.31
N LEU A 114 1.50 18.29 16.72
CA LEU A 114 1.09 16.91 16.97
C LEU A 114 0.82 16.71 18.46
N SER A 115 -0.44 16.53 18.85
CA SER A 115 -0.78 16.15 20.21
C SER A 115 -0.37 14.69 20.50
N VAL A 116 -0.39 14.30 21.77
CA VAL A 116 -0.18 12.90 22.17
C VAL A 116 -1.25 12.00 21.54
N GLU A 117 -2.49 12.48 21.46
CA GLU A 117 -3.61 11.74 20.84
C GLU A 117 -3.36 11.55 19.34
N GLY A 118 -2.93 12.60 18.65
CA GLY A 118 -2.50 12.55 17.25
C GLY A 118 -1.35 11.56 17.03
N MET A 119 -0.35 11.50 17.92
CA MET A 119 0.73 10.50 17.84
C MET A 119 0.21 9.06 17.93
N THR A 120 -0.73 8.80 18.85
CA THR A 120 -1.31 7.45 18.99
C THR A 120 -2.16 7.06 17.79
N GLN A 121 -2.94 7.99 17.25
CA GLN A 121 -3.72 7.76 16.04
C GLN A 121 -2.83 7.54 14.83
N PHE A 122 -1.75 8.30 14.68
CA PHE A 122 -0.76 8.11 13.62
C PHE A 122 -0.22 6.67 13.61
N ALA A 123 0.14 6.13 14.78
CA ALA A 123 0.61 4.75 14.92
C ALA A 123 -0.49 3.71 14.62
N ALA A 124 -1.74 4.00 15.00
CA ALA A 124 -2.88 3.15 14.67
C ALA A 124 -3.14 3.09 13.16
N TYR A 125 -3.07 4.23 12.46
CA TYR A 125 -3.21 4.30 11.00
C TYR A 125 -2.06 3.63 10.25
N LEU A 126 -0.84 3.64 10.80
CA LEU A 126 0.27 2.81 10.30
C LEU A 126 -0.06 1.32 10.37
N THR A 127 -0.60 0.87 11.49
CA THR A 127 -1.00 -0.54 11.67
C THR A 127 -2.13 -0.93 10.72
N LEU A 128 -3.13 -0.06 10.55
CA LEU A 128 -4.22 -0.26 9.61
C LEU A 128 -3.72 -0.30 8.15
N CYS A 129 -2.79 0.59 7.80
CA CYS A 129 -2.17 0.61 6.48
C CYS A 129 -1.47 -0.73 6.20
N PHE A 130 -0.72 -1.26 7.17
CA PHE A 130 -0.09 -2.57 7.08
C PHE A 130 -1.11 -3.69 6.83
N ALA A 131 -2.24 -3.66 7.53
CA ALA A 131 -3.31 -4.65 7.39
C ALA A 131 -3.97 -4.62 6.01
N PHE A 132 -4.36 -3.44 5.53
CA PHE A 132 -5.01 -3.28 4.22
C PHE A 132 -4.08 -3.63 3.05
N LEU A 133 -2.81 -3.22 3.11
CA LEU A 133 -1.82 -3.64 2.12
C LEU A 133 -1.61 -5.16 2.15
N GLY A 134 -1.60 -5.76 3.35
CA GLY A 134 -1.52 -7.21 3.51
C GLY A 134 -2.66 -7.92 2.80
N ALA A 135 -3.89 -7.46 3.04
CA ALA A 135 -5.11 -8.03 2.50
C ALA A 135 -5.23 -7.82 0.98
N SER A 136 -4.87 -6.65 0.45
CA SER A 136 -4.89 -6.39 -1.00
C SER A 136 -3.90 -7.28 -1.77
N ASN A 137 -2.93 -7.88 -1.08
CA ASN A 137 -1.89 -8.71 -1.66
C ASN A 137 -1.97 -10.19 -1.25
N CYS A 138 -3.01 -10.61 -0.52
CA CYS A 138 -3.14 -12.00 -0.08
C CYS A 138 -3.40 -12.98 -1.25
N HIS A 139 -3.84 -12.47 -2.39
CA HIS A 139 -4.04 -13.25 -3.62
C HIS A 139 -2.74 -13.89 -4.13
N TYR A 140 -1.56 -13.37 -3.75
CA TYR A 140 -0.26 -13.99 -4.06
C TYR A 140 -0.06 -15.38 -3.44
N ALA A 141 -0.92 -15.82 -2.52
CA ALA A 141 -0.84 -17.16 -1.95
C ALA A 141 -0.99 -18.26 -3.02
N ASP A 142 -1.91 -18.10 -3.96
CA ASP A 142 -2.17 -19.06 -5.05
C ASP A 142 -2.98 -18.50 -6.24
N TYR A 143 -3.34 -17.21 -6.26
CA TYR A 143 -4.20 -16.60 -7.29
C TYR A 143 -5.58 -17.26 -7.47
N SER A 144 -6.14 -17.92 -6.45
CA SER A 144 -7.52 -18.41 -6.51
C SER A 144 -8.56 -17.28 -6.58
N TYR A 145 -9.69 -17.52 -7.24
CA TYR A 145 -10.76 -16.53 -7.46
C TYR A 145 -11.22 -15.85 -6.17
N THR A 146 -11.51 -16.61 -5.10
CA THR A 146 -11.94 -16.05 -3.82
C THR A 146 -10.90 -15.11 -3.21
N LYS A 147 -9.61 -15.47 -3.28
CA LYS A 147 -8.53 -14.62 -2.75
C LYS A 147 -8.30 -13.38 -3.62
N GLN A 148 -8.50 -13.49 -4.93
CA GLN A 148 -8.48 -12.34 -5.83
C GLN A 148 -9.63 -11.38 -5.49
N LEU A 149 -10.86 -11.87 -5.30
CA LEU A 149 -12.00 -11.04 -4.89
C LEU A 149 -11.72 -10.29 -3.59
N ILE A 150 -11.24 -11.00 -2.55
CA ILE A 150 -10.85 -10.38 -1.27
C ILE A 150 -9.81 -9.29 -1.52
N ALA A 151 -8.74 -9.62 -2.24
CA ALA A 151 -7.68 -8.69 -2.56
C ALA A 151 -8.17 -7.45 -3.34
N SER A 152 -9.10 -7.63 -4.27
CA SER A 152 -9.69 -6.55 -5.06
C SER A 152 -10.49 -5.57 -4.19
N VAL A 153 -11.27 -6.07 -3.22
CA VAL A 153 -12.01 -5.20 -2.27
C VAL A 153 -11.02 -4.30 -1.53
N PHE A 154 -9.94 -4.88 -0.98
CA PHE A 154 -8.93 -4.08 -0.28
C PHE A 154 -8.12 -3.19 -1.22
N ALA A 155 -7.87 -3.59 -2.46
CA ALA A 155 -7.24 -2.74 -3.46
C ALA A 155 -8.10 -1.50 -3.78
N ILE A 156 -9.42 -1.66 -3.86
CA ILE A 156 -10.36 -0.53 -4.02
C ILE A 156 -10.30 0.38 -2.79
N ILE A 157 -10.27 -0.18 -1.57
CA ILE A 157 -10.11 0.61 -0.34
C ILE A 157 -8.79 1.40 -0.36
N ASN A 158 -7.69 0.78 -0.77
CA ASN A 158 -6.39 1.44 -0.88
C ASN A 158 -6.43 2.61 -1.87
N LEU A 159 -7.09 2.42 -3.02
CA LEU A 159 -7.27 3.45 -4.04
C LEU A 159 -8.19 4.57 -3.57
N ALA A 160 -9.25 4.23 -2.83
CA ALA A 160 -10.25 5.17 -2.31
C ALA A 160 -9.74 5.96 -1.09
N GLY A 161 -8.72 5.46 -0.38
CA GLY A 161 -8.19 6.05 0.86
C GLY A 161 -7.96 7.56 0.80
N PRO A 162 -7.23 8.10 -0.20
CA PRO A 162 -7.02 9.53 -0.34
C PRO A 162 -8.31 10.35 -0.53
N PHE A 163 -9.30 9.77 -1.20
CA PHE A 163 -10.58 10.44 -1.46
C PHE A 163 -11.46 10.45 -0.22
N LEU A 164 -11.44 9.39 0.59
CA LEU A 164 -12.16 9.35 1.86
C LEU A 164 -11.71 10.50 2.78
N LEU A 165 -10.41 10.79 2.85
CA LEU A 165 -9.90 11.90 3.65
C LEU A 165 -10.42 13.26 3.18
N LEU A 166 -10.49 13.48 1.86
CA LEU A 166 -11.04 14.70 1.28
C LEU A 166 -12.55 14.86 1.57
N LEU A 167 -13.29 13.75 1.59
CA LEU A 167 -14.73 13.74 1.84
C LEU A 167 -15.09 13.93 3.32
N MET A 168 -14.20 13.59 4.26
CA MET A 168 -14.44 13.76 5.69
C MET A 168 -14.49 15.25 6.11
N GLY A 169 -13.84 16.15 5.37
CA GLY A 169 -13.86 17.59 5.62
C GLY A 169 -13.46 17.98 7.05
N SER A 170 -13.88 19.15 7.53
CA SER A 170 -13.55 19.67 8.87
C SER A 170 -14.16 18.89 10.06
N LYS A 171 -14.90 17.80 9.81
CA LYS A 171 -15.58 17.01 10.85
C LYS A 171 -14.73 15.88 11.42
N ALA A 172 -13.54 15.63 10.85
CA ALA A 172 -12.64 14.62 11.37
C ALA A 172 -11.87 15.21 12.56
N GLU A 173 -12.15 14.71 13.76
CA GLU A 173 -11.41 15.04 14.98
C GLU A 173 -10.69 13.80 15.51
N ALA A 174 -9.52 14.03 16.11
CA ALA A 174 -8.68 12.97 16.64
C ALA A 174 -9.19 12.50 18.01
N TYR A 175 -10.05 11.47 18.05
CA TYR A 175 -10.48 10.84 19.31
C TYR A 175 -9.73 9.54 19.65
N LEU A 176 -9.37 9.37 20.92
CA LEU A 176 -8.69 8.18 21.46
C LEU A 176 -9.50 6.88 21.33
N ASP A 177 -10.83 6.94 21.46
CA ASP A 177 -11.69 5.75 21.36
C ASP A 177 -11.66 5.13 19.95
N HIS A 178 -11.49 5.96 18.92
CA HIS A 178 -11.32 5.49 17.55
C HIS A 178 -9.98 4.76 17.35
N THR A 179 -8.93 5.13 18.09
CA THR A 179 -7.59 4.52 18.01
C THR A 179 -7.63 3.03 18.30
N TRP A 180 -8.29 2.62 19.39
CA TRP A 180 -8.38 1.20 19.78
C TRP A 180 -9.22 0.38 18.80
N MET A 181 -10.30 0.97 18.29
CA MET A 181 -11.12 0.35 17.25
C MET A 181 -10.31 0.11 15.96
N ILE A 182 -9.54 1.11 15.52
CA ILE A 182 -8.67 1.00 14.34
C ILE A 182 -7.64 -0.11 14.51
N ILE A 183 -6.95 -0.15 15.65
CA ILE A 183 -5.95 -1.19 15.95
C ILE A 183 -6.59 -2.58 15.93
N THR A 184 -7.75 -2.73 16.56
CA THR A 184 -8.48 -4.01 16.62
C THR A 184 -8.85 -4.50 15.21
N ILE A 185 -9.43 -3.62 14.39
CA ILE A 185 -9.77 -3.93 13.00
C ILE A 185 -8.52 -4.32 12.20
N ALA A 186 -7.41 -3.58 12.36
CA ALA A 186 -6.16 -3.86 11.69
C ALA A 186 -5.62 -5.25 12.06
N PHE A 187 -5.65 -5.63 13.34
CA PHE A 187 -5.23 -6.97 13.78
C PHE A 187 -6.08 -8.07 13.16
N PHE A 188 -7.40 -7.92 13.13
CA PHE A 188 -8.28 -8.92 12.51
C PHE A 188 -8.03 -9.09 11.02
N ILE A 189 -7.93 -7.98 10.28
CA ILE A 189 -7.69 -7.99 8.83
C ILE A 189 -6.31 -8.59 8.52
N PHE A 190 -5.29 -8.17 9.25
CA PHE A 190 -3.94 -8.69 9.05
C PHE A 190 -3.86 -10.17 9.42
N GLY A 191 -4.45 -10.58 10.55
CA GLY A 191 -4.50 -11.97 10.99
C GLY A 191 -5.18 -12.87 9.96
N PHE A 192 -6.33 -12.46 9.42
CA PHE A 192 -7.01 -13.17 8.35
C PHE A 192 -6.15 -13.30 7.09
N SER A 193 -5.53 -12.20 6.65
CA SER A 193 -4.64 -12.18 5.48
C SER A 193 -3.42 -13.07 5.69
N PHE A 194 -2.87 -13.07 6.89
CA PHE A 194 -1.73 -13.91 7.26
C PHE A 194 -2.09 -15.40 7.21
N ILE A 195 -3.26 -15.81 7.70
CA ILE A 195 -3.75 -17.19 7.62
C ILE A 195 -3.87 -17.65 6.17
N ILE A 196 -4.38 -16.79 5.28
CA ILE A 196 -4.42 -17.08 3.83
C ILE A 196 -3.01 -17.36 3.29
N MET A 197 -2.04 -16.52 3.68
CA MET A 197 -0.65 -16.63 3.23
C MET A 197 0.11 -17.82 3.84
N LEU A 198 -0.32 -18.36 5.00
CA LEU A 198 0.22 -19.61 5.54
C LEU A 198 -0.05 -20.80 4.62
N HIS A 199 -1.16 -20.78 3.89
CA HIS A 199 -1.57 -21.83 2.96
C HIS A 199 -1.15 -21.53 1.52
N SER A 200 -0.05 -20.80 1.32
CA SER A 200 0.46 -20.49 -0.02
C SER A 200 1.04 -21.72 -0.72
N SER A 201 0.75 -21.89 -2.02
CA SER A 201 1.29 -22.98 -2.84
C SER A 201 1.98 -22.40 -4.08
N LYS A 202 3.30 -22.68 -4.21
CA LYS A 202 4.09 -22.26 -5.38
C LYS A 202 3.57 -22.84 -6.68
N GLU A 203 3.15 -24.10 -6.66
CA GLU A 203 2.62 -24.81 -7.82
C GLU A 203 1.29 -24.20 -8.29
N LYS A 204 0.34 -23.99 -7.38
CA LYS A 204 -0.95 -23.37 -7.73
C LYS A 204 -0.77 -21.93 -8.23
N LEU A 205 0.13 -21.18 -7.59
CA LEU A 205 0.48 -19.83 -8.03
C LEU A 205 1.00 -19.84 -9.48
N LEU A 206 1.93 -20.73 -9.82
CA LEU A 206 2.48 -20.85 -11.18
C LEU A 206 1.38 -21.24 -12.18
N MET A 207 0.61 -22.29 -11.89
CA MET A 207 -0.42 -22.78 -12.79
C MET A 207 -1.48 -21.70 -13.08
N ASN A 208 -1.91 -20.96 -12.04
CA ASN A 208 -2.90 -19.89 -12.21
C ASN A 208 -2.33 -18.64 -12.89
N THR A 209 -1.07 -18.31 -12.64
CA THR A 209 -0.39 -17.18 -13.32
C THR A 209 -0.18 -17.50 -14.80
N GLN A 210 0.23 -18.72 -15.15
CA GLN A 210 0.36 -19.15 -16.54
C GLN A 210 -0.97 -19.06 -17.29
N LYS A 211 -2.07 -19.52 -16.68
CA LYS A 211 -3.42 -19.36 -17.26
C LYS A 211 -3.76 -17.90 -17.56
N LEU A 212 -3.42 -16.97 -16.65
CA LEU A 212 -3.65 -15.54 -16.86
C LEU A 212 -2.81 -14.97 -17.99
N VAL A 213 -1.53 -15.34 -18.08
CA VAL A 213 -0.63 -14.89 -19.16
C VAL A 213 -1.10 -15.42 -20.52
N THR A 214 -1.50 -16.69 -20.61
CA THR A 214 -2.03 -17.27 -21.85
C THR A 214 -3.29 -16.55 -22.32
N VAL A 215 -4.21 -16.22 -21.41
CA VAL A 215 -5.40 -15.42 -21.74
C VAL A 215 -5.00 -14.04 -22.25
N TYR A 216 -4.12 -13.33 -21.54
CA TYR A 216 -3.66 -11.99 -21.93
C TYR A 216 -3.01 -11.97 -23.32
N ASN A 217 -2.15 -12.94 -23.62
CA ASN A 217 -1.49 -13.04 -24.92
C ASN A 217 -2.48 -13.37 -26.04
N ASN A 218 -3.49 -14.21 -25.77
CA ASN A 218 -4.51 -14.53 -26.76
C ASN A 218 -5.44 -13.34 -27.05
N THR A 219 -5.69 -12.47 -26.08
CA THR A 219 -6.49 -11.26 -26.31
C THR A 219 -5.76 -10.25 -27.20
N ASN A 220 -4.44 -10.09 -27.04
CA ASN A 220 -3.63 -9.21 -27.89
C ASN A 220 -3.53 -9.69 -29.35
N ILE A 221 -3.66 -11.00 -29.61
CA ILE A 221 -3.66 -11.56 -30.97
C ILE A 221 -4.99 -11.27 -31.71
N ILE A 222 -6.06 -10.95 -30.98
CA ILE A 222 -7.37 -10.64 -31.58
C ILE A 222 -7.49 -9.13 -31.91
N GLU A 223 -6.64 -8.29 -31.32
CA GLU A 223 -6.65 -6.82 -31.52
C GLU A 223 -5.56 -6.32 -32.49
N GLU A 224 -4.72 -7.19 -33.05
CA GLU A 224 -3.85 -6.92 -34.23
C GLU A 224 -4.48 -7.43 -35.53
#